data_AF-A0A536PQT5-F1
#
_entry.id   AF-A0A536PQT5-F1
#
_cell.length_a   1.000
_cell.length_b   1.000
_cell.length_c   1.000
_cell.angle_alpha   90.00
_cell.angle_beta   90.00
_cell.angle_gamma   90.00
#
_symmetry.space_group_name_H-M   'P 1'
#
loop_
_entity.id
_entity.type
_entity.pdbx_description
1 polymer ?
#
loop_
_entity_poly.entity_id
_entity_poly.type
_entity_poly.pdbx_seq_one_letter_code
_entity_poly.pdbx_strand_id
1 'polypeptide(L)'
;DASRTPFDRPEVRRAVALSIDRAAISTAVYFGLARAAPQVVPPAALGYDETAIEFAPFDVTAARKLLTDAGLTSPIDAELGFPATATGTYPEPQRIASAVAADLAKIGISARPRAVEPSLPRGASAPALQLEATAIAADPDDVFTPLFAPRSERGAFWGWQQPVASDLIAKARAESDPTKRAELYKQVSKIVRAEVPRVPLLFVDRAGAASRRVAGYAPGASGTESFAMVFLRR
;
A
#
# COMPACT_ATOMS: atom_id res chain seq x y z
N ASP A 1 10.88 -3.60 4.49
CA ASP A 1 11.95 -4.46 3.97
C ASP A 1 11.75 -5.88 4.50
N ALA A 2 11.25 -6.78 3.66
CA ALA A 2 11.01 -8.19 3.94
C ALA A 2 12.28 -9.06 3.90
N SER A 3 13.47 -8.46 3.79
CA SER A 3 14.75 -9.15 4.04
C SER A 3 15.39 -8.78 5.38
N ARG A 4 14.83 -7.78 6.08
CA ARG A 4 15.40 -7.24 7.32
C ARG A 4 14.75 -7.87 8.54
N THR A 5 15.54 -8.50 9.40
CA THR A 5 15.06 -9.05 10.68
C THR A 5 14.42 -7.96 11.56
N PRO A 6 13.27 -8.22 12.21
CA PRO A 6 12.45 -9.44 12.17
C PRO A 6 11.35 -9.45 11.09
N PHE A 7 11.32 -8.46 10.19
CA PHE A 7 10.32 -8.32 9.13
C PHE A 7 10.54 -9.29 7.95
N ASP A 8 11.62 -10.07 7.96
CA ASP A 8 11.85 -11.21 7.07
C ASP A 8 10.81 -12.32 7.25
N ARG A 9 10.21 -12.38 8.44
CA ARG A 9 9.18 -13.35 8.82
C ARG A 9 7.76 -12.88 8.46
N PRO A 10 6.99 -13.65 7.66
CA PRO A 10 5.61 -13.29 7.29
C PRO A 10 4.68 -13.00 8.47
N GLU A 11 4.80 -13.74 9.57
CA GLU A 11 4.01 -13.59 10.79
C GLU A 11 4.24 -12.24 11.49
N VAL A 12 5.45 -11.68 11.40
CA VAL A 12 5.76 -10.35 11.92
C VAL A 12 5.11 -9.28 11.05
N ARG A 13 5.16 -9.45 9.72
CA ARG A 13 4.46 -8.56 8.78
C ARG A 13 2.94 -8.64 8.93
N ARG A 14 2.40 -9.83 9.23
CA ARG A 14 0.99 -10.04 9.56
C ARG A 14 0.61 -9.33 10.86
N ALA A 15 1.46 -9.39 11.89
CA ALA A 15 1.26 -8.64 13.13
C ALA A 15 1.23 -7.13 12.89
N VAL A 16 2.16 -6.60 12.08
CA VAL A 16 2.13 -5.21 11.60
C VAL A 16 0.77 -4.91 10.95
N ALA A 17 0.33 -5.71 9.98
CA ALA A 17 -0.92 -5.46 9.25
C ALA A 17 -2.18 -5.45 10.12
N LEU A 18 -2.24 -6.31 11.14
CA LEU A 18 -3.32 -6.39 12.13
C LEU A 18 -3.31 -5.20 13.11
N SER A 19 -2.13 -4.62 13.38
CA SER A 19 -2.00 -3.54 14.36
C SER A 19 -2.41 -2.16 13.86
N ILE A 20 -2.60 -1.96 12.55
CA ILE A 20 -2.87 -0.63 11.98
C ILE A 20 -4.38 -0.34 11.94
N ASP A 21 -4.80 0.73 12.62
CA ASP A 21 -6.16 1.24 12.58
C ASP A 21 -6.38 2.13 11.35
N ARG A 22 -6.72 1.49 10.22
CA ARG A 22 -6.97 2.17 8.94
C ARG A 22 -8.14 3.15 9.04
N ALA A 23 -9.17 2.85 9.85
CA ALA A 23 -10.35 3.70 10.00
C ALA A 23 -10.01 4.98 10.76
N ALA A 24 -9.20 4.88 11.82
CA ALA A 24 -8.69 6.04 12.55
C ALA A 24 -7.81 6.93 11.67
N ILE A 25 -6.91 6.35 10.88
CA ILE A 25 -6.06 7.13 9.94
C ILE A 25 -6.94 7.85 8.90
N SER A 26 -7.91 7.14 8.31
CA SER A 26 -8.85 7.73 7.36
C SER A 26 -9.61 8.91 7.95
N THR A 27 -10.17 8.75 9.16
CA THR A 27 -10.93 9.80 9.82
C THR A 27 -10.05 10.99 10.18
N ALA A 28 -8.88 10.75 10.78
CA ALA A 28 -8.02 11.79 11.32
C ALA A 28 -7.35 12.65 10.24
N VAL A 29 -6.92 12.04 9.13
CA VAL A 29 -6.12 12.72 8.09
C VAL A 29 -6.89 12.95 6.79
N TYR A 30 -7.82 12.06 6.45
CA TYR A 30 -8.56 12.11 5.19
C TYR A 30 -10.04 12.47 5.37
N PHE A 31 -10.45 12.88 6.58
CA PHE A 31 -11.83 13.26 6.90
C PHE A 31 -12.86 12.17 6.53
N GLY A 32 -12.46 10.90 6.58
CA GLY A 32 -13.31 9.76 6.21
C GLY A 32 -13.47 9.53 4.70
N LEU A 33 -12.81 10.33 3.86
CA LEU A 33 -12.90 10.20 2.40
C LEU A 33 -11.99 9.10 1.84
N ALA A 34 -10.95 8.70 2.57
CA ALA A 34 -10.13 7.57 2.20
C ALA A 34 -10.75 6.25 2.71
N ARG A 35 -10.68 5.19 1.90
CA ARG A 35 -11.27 3.89 2.26
C ARG A 35 -10.18 2.92 2.69
N ALA A 36 -10.41 2.13 3.74
CA ALA A 36 -9.52 1.04 4.08
C ALA A 36 -9.31 0.13 2.87
N ALA A 37 -8.06 -0.15 2.51
CA ALA A 37 -7.74 -0.98 1.36
C ALA A 37 -7.83 -2.47 1.75
N PRO A 38 -8.81 -3.24 1.25
CA PRO A 38 -8.95 -4.66 1.59
C PRO A 38 -7.93 -5.54 0.87
N GLN A 39 -7.26 -5.01 -0.15
CA GLN A 39 -6.25 -5.68 -0.96
C GLN A 39 -5.36 -4.63 -1.65
N VAL A 40 -4.40 -5.08 -2.47
CA VAL A 40 -3.40 -4.20 -3.11
C VAL A 40 -3.94 -3.44 -4.33
N VAL A 41 -5.05 -3.88 -4.90
CA VAL A 41 -5.71 -3.29 -6.06
C VAL A 41 -7.15 -2.84 -5.71
N PRO A 42 -7.67 -1.76 -6.32
CA PRO A 42 -9.01 -1.25 -6.05
C PRO A 42 -10.08 -2.06 -6.78
N PRO A 43 -11.37 -1.92 -6.42
CA PRO A 43 -12.47 -2.67 -7.02
C PRO A 43 -12.57 -2.60 -8.55
N ALA A 44 -12.14 -1.49 -9.16
CA ALA A 44 -12.18 -1.30 -10.60
C ALA A 44 -11.03 -2.00 -11.36
N ALA A 45 -10.01 -2.49 -10.67
CA ALA A 45 -8.84 -3.09 -11.29
C ALA A 45 -9.08 -4.56 -11.63
N LEU A 46 -8.59 -4.97 -12.81
CA LEU A 46 -8.60 -6.38 -13.20
C LEU A 46 -7.75 -7.21 -12.21
N GLY A 47 -8.31 -8.32 -11.72
CA GLY A 47 -7.68 -9.13 -10.67
C GLY A 47 -8.08 -8.76 -9.24
N TYR A 48 -8.98 -7.79 -9.05
CA TYR A 48 -9.66 -7.58 -7.77
C TYR A 48 -10.40 -8.86 -7.35
N ASP A 49 -10.12 -9.34 -6.14
CA ASP A 49 -10.81 -10.49 -5.55
C ASP A 49 -12.00 -9.99 -4.72
N GLU A 50 -13.21 -10.18 -5.23
CA GLU A 50 -14.46 -9.80 -4.54
C GLU A 50 -14.69 -10.57 -3.24
N THR A 51 -14.06 -11.74 -3.08
CA THR A 51 -14.15 -12.53 -1.84
C THR A 51 -13.20 -12.02 -0.75
N ALA A 52 -12.23 -11.17 -1.11
CA ALA A 52 -11.31 -10.55 -0.19
C ALA A 52 -11.93 -9.30 0.45
N ILE A 53 -12.68 -9.51 1.53
CA ILE A 53 -13.37 -8.46 2.29
C ILE A 53 -12.45 -7.54 3.10
N GLU A 54 -11.28 -8.02 3.55
CA GLU A 54 -10.30 -7.21 4.27
C GLU A 54 -8.89 -7.82 4.23
N PHE A 55 -7.84 -7.00 4.13
CA PHE A 55 -6.47 -7.50 4.08
C PHE A 55 -6.06 -8.15 5.41
N ALA A 56 -6.28 -7.41 6.49
CA ALA A 56 -6.07 -7.82 7.87
C ALA A 56 -6.98 -6.97 8.79
N PRO A 57 -7.84 -7.57 9.63
CA PRO A 57 -8.67 -6.84 10.57
C PRO A 57 -7.82 -6.12 11.62
N PHE A 58 -8.30 -4.98 12.11
CA PHE A 58 -7.63 -4.30 13.22
C PHE A 58 -7.81 -5.11 14.52
N ASP A 59 -6.75 -5.78 14.94
CA ASP A 59 -6.71 -6.62 16.14
C ASP A 59 -5.32 -6.60 16.78
N VAL A 60 -5.14 -5.68 17.73
CA VAL A 60 -3.89 -5.50 18.49
C VAL A 60 -3.57 -6.72 19.35
N THR A 61 -4.59 -7.45 19.82
CA THR A 61 -4.40 -8.64 20.67
C THR A 61 -3.83 -9.79 19.86
N ALA A 62 -4.43 -10.07 18.69
CA ALA A 62 -3.92 -11.08 17.76
C ALA A 62 -2.53 -10.70 17.23
N ALA A 63 -2.29 -9.41 16.94
CA ALA A 63 -0.98 -8.93 16.52
C ALA A 63 0.11 -9.18 17.57
N ARG A 64 -0.15 -8.85 18.85
CA ARG A 64 0.78 -9.14 19.95
C ARG A 64 1.02 -10.64 20.12
N LYS A 65 -0.03 -11.45 19.96
CA LYS A 65 0.09 -12.91 20.04
C LYS A 65 1.03 -13.46 18.96
N LEU A 66 0.91 -13.01 17.72
CA LEU A 66 1.81 -13.43 16.64
C LEU A 66 3.27 -13.11 16.94
N LEU A 67 3.56 -11.93 17.49
CA LEU A 67 4.94 -11.58 17.90
C LEU A 67 5.44 -12.45 19.07
N THR A 68 4.57 -12.74 20.04
CA THR A 68 4.92 -13.58 21.19
C THR A 68 5.18 -15.03 20.77
N ASP A 69 4.30 -15.62 19.96
CA ASP A 69 4.47 -16.97 19.41
C ASP A 69 5.73 -17.07 18.54
N ALA A 70 6.11 -15.95 17.90
CA ALA A 70 7.35 -15.81 17.15
C ALA A 70 8.60 -15.68 18.03
N GLY A 71 8.46 -15.62 19.37
CA GLY A 71 9.57 -15.42 20.31
C GLY A 71 10.08 -13.97 20.38
N LEU A 72 9.34 -13.01 19.83
CA LEU A 72 9.69 -11.59 19.81
C LEU A 72 9.00 -10.86 20.96
N THR A 73 9.49 -11.09 22.18
CA THR A 73 8.95 -10.49 23.41
C THR A 73 9.65 -9.19 23.81
N SER A 74 10.84 -8.92 23.27
CA SER A 74 11.58 -7.68 23.46
C SER A 74 11.10 -6.59 22.48
N PRO A 75 11.23 -5.29 22.83
CA PRO A 75 10.93 -4.21 21.90
C PRO A 75 11.71 -4.33 20.59
N ILE A 76 11.03 -4.12 19.47
CA ILE A 76 11.63 -4.10 18.12
C ILE A 76 11.79 -2.65 17.71
N ASP A 77 13.03 -2.20 17.51
CA ASP A 77 13.31 -0.86 16.99
C ASP A 77 13.32 -0.85 15.46
N ALA A 78 12.63 0.11 14.85
CA ALA A 78 12.59 0.28 13.40
C ALA A 78 12.51 1.76 13.02
N GLU A 79 13.11 2.15 11.89
CA GLU A 79 12.77 3.43 11.25
C GLU A 79 11.51 3.25 10.37
N LEU A 80 10.64 4.27 10.39
CA LEU A 80 9.47 4.39 9.53
C LEU A 80 9.63 5.59 8.58
N GLY A 81 9.99 5.31 7.34
CA GLY A 81 10.11 6.32 6.30
C GLY A 81 8.76 6.89 5.89
N PHE A 82 8.70 8.21 5.66
CA PHE A 82 7.53 8.86 5.05
C PHE A 82 7.96 9.98 4.08
N PRO A 83 7.14 10.32 3.07
CA PRO A 83 7.49 11.39 2.13
C PRO A 83 7.78 12.72 2.84
N ALA A 84 8.92 13.33 2.57
CA ALA A 84 9.32 14.59 3.20
C ALA A 84 8.35 15.75 2.93
N THR A 85 7.64 15.71 1.80
CA THR A 85 6.68 16.72 1.38
C THR A 85 5.27 16.12 1.24
N ALA A 86 4.27 16.98 1.43
CA ALA A 86 2.88 16.60 1.18
C ALA A 86 2.66 16.26 -0.30
N THR A 87 1.87 15.23 -0.55
CA THR A 87 1.48 14.79 -1.89
C THR A 87 -0.03 14.61 -1.94
N GLY A 88 -0.60 14.45 -3.13
CA GLY A 88 -2.04 14.17 -3.27
C GLY A 88 -2.50 12.90 -2.53
N THR A 89 -1.61 11.91 -2.37
CA THR A 89 -1.91 10.67 -1.63
C THR A 89 -1.55 10.78 -0.16
N TYR A 90 -0.55 11.58 0.22
CA TYR A 90 -0.16 11.83 1.60
C TYR A 90 -0.25 13.33 1.92
N PRO A 91 -1.44 13.86 2.25
CA PRO A 91 -1.62 15.29 2.53
C PRO A 91 -0.90 15.73 3.81
N GLU A 92 -0.82 14.85 4.82
CA GLU A 92 -0.10 15.07 6.08
C GLU A 92 0.81 13.86 6.39
N PRO A 93 1.93 13.68 5.66
CA PRO A 93 2.71 12.44 5.69
C PRO A 93 3.28 12.13 7.08
N GLN A 94 3.76 13.15 7.82
CA GLN A 94 4.25 12.99 9.19
C GLN A 94 3.14 12.57 10.16
N ARG A 95 1.93 13.10 10.01
CA ARG A 95 0.79 12.76 10.87
C ARG A 95 0.36 11.31 10.65
N ILE A 96 0.35 10.85 9.40
CA ILE A 96 0.08 9.45 9.05
C ILE A 96 1.17 8.54 9.62
N ALA A 97 2.45 8.89 9.45
CA ALA A 97 3.56 8.11 9.99
C ALA A 97 3.51 8.02 11.53
N SER A 98 3.12 9.11 12.21
CA SER A 98 2.97 9.15 13.66
C SER A 98 1.81 8.27 14.15
N ALA A 99 0.68 8.25 13.41
CA ALA A 99 -0.43 7.36 13.72
C ALA A 99 -0.03 5.88 13.57
N VAL A 100 0.63 5.53 12.46
CA VAL A 100 1.18 4.18 12.24
C VAL A 100 2.19 3.81 13.32
N ALA A 101 3.09 4.72 13.70
CA ALA A 101 4.06 4.47 14.77
C ALA A 101 3.39 4.23 16.14
N ALA A 102 2.34 4.99 16.46
CA ALA A 102 1.57 4.80 17.69
C ALA A 102 0.85 3.44 17.73
N ASP A 103 0.34 2.98 16.59
CA ASP A 103 -0.27 1.66 16.44
C ASP A 103 0.76 0.53 16.61
N LEU A 104 1.92 0.66 15.99
CA LEU A 104 3.04 -0.29 16.12
C LEU A 104 3.58 -0.38 17.55
N ALA A 105 3.63 0.74 18.27
CA ALA A 105 4.05 0.78 19.66
C ALA A 105 3.15 -0.10 20.56
N LYS A 106 1.85 -0.20 20.25
CA LYS A 106 0.90 -1.06 21.00
C LYS A 106 1.31 -2.52 20.96
N ILE A 107 2.00 -2.98 19.91
CA ILE A 107 2.44 -4.37 19.75
C ILE A 107 3.94 -4.57 20.07
N GLY A 108 4.63 -3.53 20.58
CA GLY A 108 6.04 -3.61 20.96
C GLY A 108 7.03 -3.26 19.84
N ILE A 109 6.57 -2.67 18.74
CA ILE A 109 7.43 -2.14 17.68
C ILE A 109 7.60 -0.62 17.89
N SER A 110 8.80 -0.21 18.31
CA SER A 110 9.23 1.17 18.44
C SER A 110 9.64 1.72 17.06
N ALA A 111 8.64 2.15 16.29
CA ALA A 111 8.85 2.74 14.97
C ALA A 111 9.15 4.25 15.09
N ARG A 112 10.32 4.69 14.62
CA ARG A 112 10.75 6.09 14.61
C ARG A 112 10.47 6.72 13.24
N PRO A 113 9.50 7.66 13.11
CA PRO A 113 9.23 8.33 11.85
C PRO A 113 10.44 9.12 11.36
N ARG A 114 10.77 8.98 10.08
CA ARG A 114 11.84 9.72 9.40
C ARG A 114 11.38 10.19 8.03
N ALA A 115 11.50 11.49 7.77
CA ALA A 115 11.26 12.03 6.44
C ALA A 115 12.28 11.47 5.45
N VAL A 116 11.81 11.00 4.29
CA VAL A 116 12.64 10.51 3.20
C VAL A 116 12.36 11.31 1.92
N GLU A 117 13.44 11.75 1.28
CA GLU A 117 13.38 12.38 -0.04
C GLU A 117 13.34 11.31 -1.14
N PRO A 118 12.58 11.51 -2.22
CA PRO A 118 12.49 10.54 -3.33
C PRO A 118 13.84 10.21 -3.98
N SER A 119 14.81 11.15 -3.91
CA SER A 119 16.14 11.06 -4.51
C SER A 119 17.17 10.30 -3.67
N LEU A 120 16.84 9.91 -2.43
CA LEU A 120 17.80 9.20 -1.59
C LEU A 120 18.10 7.81 -2.18
N PRO A 121 19.39 7.45 -2.34
CA PRO A 121 19.76 6.13 -2.82
C PRO A 121 19.21 5.07 -1.88
N ARG A 122 18.39 4.23 -2.47
CA ARG A 122 17.66 3.13 -1.87
C ARG A 122 18.67 1.98 -1.62
N GLY A 123 18.96 1.67 -0.35
CA GLY A 123 19.98 0.68 0.08
C GLY A 123 19.96 0.41 1.59
N ALA A 124 21.09 0.02 2.20
CA ALA A 124 21.17 -0.32 3.64
C ALA A 124 20.70 0.81 4.59
N SER A 125 20.80 2.07 4.16
CA SER A 125 20.34 3.27 4.89
C SER A 125 18.82 3.53 4.78
N ALA A 126 18.10 2.70 4.02
CA ALA A 126 16.65 2.80 3.90
C ALA A 126 15.97 2.38 5.21
N PRO A 127 14.86 3.04 5.59
CA PRO A 127 14.04 2.64 6.72
C PRO A 127 13.56 1.18 6.61
N ALA A 128 13.42 0.49 7.74
CA ALA A 128 12.92 -0.88 7.76
C ALA A 128 11.44 -0.96 7.30
N LEU A 129 10.67 0.08 7.65
CA LEU A 129 9.30 0.30 7.24
C LEU A 129 9.23 1.61 6.45
N GLN A 130 8.39 1.68 5.42
CA GLN A 130 8.22 2.92 4.66
C GLN A 130 6.79 3.05 4.14
N LEU A 131 6.24 4.26 4.30
CA LEU A 131 5.02 4.68 3.63
C LEU A 131 5.32 4.99 2.17
N GLU A 132 4.60 4.34 1.26
CA GLU A 132 4.74 4.55 -0.18
C GLU A 132 3.38 4.67 -0.84
N ALA A 133 3.27 5.57 -1.82
CA ALA A 133 2.11 5.67 -2.69
C ALA A 133 2.34 4.83 -3.94
N THR A 134 1.33 4.06 -4.33
CA THR A 134 1.26 3.38 -5.62
C THR A 134 0.13 4.02 -6.41
N ALA A 135 0.48 4.60 -7.56
CA ALA A 135 -0.51 5.06 -8.53
C ALA A 135 -0.97 3.86 -9.35
N ILE A 136 -2.26 3.81 -9.64
CA ILE A 136 -2.87 2.77 -10.47
C ILE A 136 -3.42 3.53 -11.67
N ALA A 137 -2.87 3.27 -12.85
CA ALA A 137 -3.35 3.90 -14.07
C ALA A 137 -4.39 2.97 -14.72
N ALA A 138 -4.22 2.62 -15.99
CA ALA A 138 -5.23 1.90 -16.74
C ALA A 138 -5.17 0.37 -16.54
N ASP A 139 -4.02 -0.16 -16.09
CA ASP A 139 -3.77 -1.60 -16.07
C ASP A 139 -3.38 -2.08 -14.66
N PRO A 140 -3.91 -3.21 -14.15
CA PRO A 140 -3.52 -3.73 -12.84
C PRO A 140 -2.03 -4.08 -12.72
N ASP A 141 -1.33 -4.33 -13.82
CA ASP A 141 0.11 -4.59 -13.86
C ASP A 141 0.91 -3.40 -13.34
N ASP A 142 0.35 -2.18 -13.38
CA ASP A 142 0.90 -0.96 -12.76
C ASP A 142 1.07 -1.11 -11.23
N VAL A 143 0.37 -2.08 -10.62
CA VAL A 143 0.55 -2.48 -9.22
C VAL A 143 1.40 -3.74 -9.13
N PHE A 144 1.00 -4.80 -9.83
CA PHE A 144 1.58 -6.12 -9.60
C PHE A 144 3.05 -6.21 -9.98
N THR A 145 3.42 -5.72 -11.16
CA THR A 145 4.81 -5.78 -11.60
C THR A 145 5.72 -4.89 -10.75
N PRO A 146 5.45 -3.58 -10.58
CA PRO A 146 6.30 -2.70 -9.78
C PRO A 146 6.48 -3.12 -8.33
N LEU A 147 5.47 -3.73 -7.71
CA LEU A 147 5.53 -4.07 -6.28
C LEU A 147 5.97 -5.51 -5.99
N PHE A 148 5.81 -6.45 -6.93
CA PHE A 148 5.92 -7.89 -6.62
C PHE A 148 6.77 -8.69 -7.61
N ALA A 149 7.16 -8.13 -8.76
CA ALA A 149 8.05 -8.85 -9.69
C ALA A 149 9.52 -8.86 -9.19
N PRO A 150 10.31 -9.91 -9.48
CA PRO A 150 11.61 -10.17 -8.86
C PRO A 150 12.74 -9.24 -9.35
N ARG A 151 12.46 -8.32 -10.28
CA ARG A 151 13.37 -7.27 -10.74
C ARG A 151 12.74 -5.88 -10.70
N SER A 152 11.60 -5.74 -10.04
CA SER A 152 10.97 -4.45 -9.88
C SER A 152 11.72 -3.61 -8.85
N GLU A 153 11.94 -2.34 -9.18
CA GLU A 153 12.60 -1.37 -8.29
C GLU A 153 11.87 -1.19 -6.95
N ARG A 154 10.58 -1.57 -6.87
CA ARG A 154 9.82 -1.51 -5.61
C ARG A 154 9.41 -2.87 -5.05
N GLY A 155 9.63 -3.99 -5.73
CA GLY A 155 9.42 -5.33 -5.15
C GLY A 155 10.71 -5.89 -4.59
N ALA A 156 11.68 -6.10 -5.49
CA ALA A 156 13.00 -6.61 -5.13
C ALA A 156 13.72 -5.70 -4.13
N PHE A 157 13.49 -4.38 -4.22
CA PHE A 157 14.09 -3.42 -3.30
C PHE A 157 13.68 -3.61 -1.84
N TRP A 158 12.43 -4.01 -1.60
CA TRP A 158 11.96 -4.29 -0.25
C TRP A 158 12.16 -5.75 0.15
N GLY A 159 13.11 -6.44 -0.50
CA GLY A 159 13.61 -7.73 -0.04
C GLY A 159 12.66 -8.92 -0.20
N TRP A 160 11.46 -8.72 -0.75
CA TRP A 160 10.52 -9.81 -0.97
C TRP A 160 10.73 -10.43 -2.34
N GLN A 161 10.94 -11.76 -2.35
CA GLN A 161 11.10 -12.55 -3.57
C GLN A 161 10.27 -13.82 -3.45
N GLN A 162 9.39 -14.03 -4.42
CA GLN A 162 8.49 -15.16 -4.44
C GLN A 162 8.41 -15.69 -5.88
N PRO A 163 9.07 -16.83 -6.20
CA PRO A 163 9.17 -17.34 -7.57
C PRO A 163 7.83 -17.67 -8.23
N VAL A 164 6.87 -18.21 -7.47
CA VAL A 164 5.52 -18.54 -7.95
C VAL A 164 4.74 -17.27 -8.29
N ALA A 165 4.74 -16.26 -7.42
CA ALA A 165 4.11 -14.98 -7.73
C ALA A 165 4.76 -14.31 -8.94
N SER A 166 6.09 -14.41 -9.05
CA SER A 166 6.84 -13.89 -10.20
C SER A 166 6.43 -14.54 -11.51
N ASP A 167 6.30 -15.87 -11.53
CA ASP A 167 5.86 -16.63 -12.70
C ASP A 167 4.39 -16.32 -13.06
N LEU A 168 3.51 -16.21 -12.07
CA LEU A 168 2.11 -15.82 -12.28
C LEU A 168 1.99 -14.41 -12.87
N ILE A 169 2.78 -13.45 -12.39
CA ILE A 169 2.83 -12.09 -12.95
C ILE A 169 3.33 -12.13 -14.40
N ALA A 170 4.39 -12.90 -14.69
CA ALA A 170 4.91 -13.04 -16.05
C ALA A 170 3.86 -13.65 -17.01
N LYS A 171 3.14 -14.68 -16.56
CA LYS A 171 2.03 -15.29 -17.30
C LYS A 171 0.88 -14.30 -17.51
N ALA A 172 0.50 -13.53 -16.48
CA ALA A 172 -0.57 -12.55 -16.57
C ALA A 172 -0.26 -11.42 -17.57
N ARG A 173 1.01 -11.06 -17.73
CA ARG A 173 1.45 -10.06 -18.73
C ARG A 173 1.44 -10.59 -20.16
N ALA A 174 1.62 -11.89 -20.34
CA ALA A 174 1.57 -12.54 -21.65
C ALA A 174 0.16 -13.01 -22.05
N GLU A 175 -0.80 -12.98 -21.12
CA GLU A 175 -2.17 -13.44 -21.35
C GLU A 175 -3.04 -12.33 -21.97
N SER A 176 -3.74 -12.68 -23.04
CA SER A 176 -4.60 -11.76 -23.81
C SER A 176 -6.08 -11.88 -23.44
N ASP A 177 -6.49 -13.03 -22.88
CA ASP A 177 -7.84 -13.22 -22.34
C ASP A 177 -7.97 -12.51 -20.98
N PRO A 178 -8.85 -11.50 -20.85
CA PRO A 178 -8.97 -10.73 -19.62
C PRO A 178 -9.45 -11.57 -18.42
N THR A 179 -10.24 -12.62 -18.64
CA THR A 179 -10.73 -13.50 -17.57
C THR A 179 -9.61 -14.37 -17.02
N LYS A 180 -8.81 -14.98 -17.90
CA LYS A 180 -7.64 -15.76 -17.49
C LYS A 180 -6.60 -14.89 -16.81
N ARG A 181 -6.37 -13.69 -17.34
CA ARG A 181 -5.46 -12.69 -16.78
C ARG A 181 -5.89 -12.26 -15.38
N ALA A 182 -7.19 -12.01 -15.16
CA ALA A 182 -7.73 -11.71 -13.84
C ALA A 182 -7.48 -12.85 -12.84
N GLU A 183 -7.68 -14.10 -13.24
CA GLU A 183 -7.47 -15.25 -12.35
C GLU A 183 -6.00 -15.38 -11.93
N LEU A 184 -5.06 -15.15 -12.85
CA LEU A 184 -3.62 -15.12 -12.51
C LEU A 184 -3.31 -14.04 -11.48
N TYR A 185 -3.84 -12.82 -11.64
CA TYR A 185 -3.65 -11.75 -10.65
C TYR A 185 -4.34 -12.01 -9.31
N LYS A 186 -5.50 -12.69 -9.29
CA LYS A 186 -6.13 -13.15 -8.04
C LYS A 186 -5.23 -14.15 -7.31
N GLN A 187 -4.58 -15.07 -8.03
CA GLN A 187 -3.61 -16.00 -7.42
C GLN A 187 -2.40 -15.26 -6.82
N VAL A 188 -1.87 -14.25 -7.51
CA VAL A 188 -0.82 -13.38 -6.97
C VAL A 188 -1.31 -12.67 -5.70
N SER A 189 -2.52 -12.12 -5.70
CA SER A 189 -3.12 -11.45 -4.54
C SER A 189 -3.27 -12.37 -3.33
N LYS A 190 -3.61 -13.65 -3.55
CA LYS A 190 -3.65 -14.68 -2.48
C LYS A 190 -2.28 -14.89 -1.85
N ILE A 191 -1.21 -14.99 -2.66
CA ILE A 191 0.17 -15.11 -2.16
C ILE A 191 0.56 -13.85 -1.37
N VAL A 192 0.30 -12.66 -1.92
CA VAL A 192 0.59 -11.38 -1.27
C VAL A 192 -0.15 -11.24 0.06
N ARG A 193 -1.41 -11.68 0.15
CA ARG A 193 -2.17 -11.64 1.41
C ARG A 193 -1.65 -12.62 2.47
N ALA A 194 -1.15 -13.78 2.04
CA ALA A 194 -0.56 -14.78 2.92
C ALA A 194 0.82 -14.34 3.44
N GLU A 195 1.67 -13.82 2.56
CA GLU A 195 3.05 -13.47 2.90
C GLU A 195 3.21 -12.02 3.38
N VAL A 196 2.21 -11.16 3.17
CA VAL A 196 2.18 -9.76 3.61
C VAL A 196 3.47 -8.98 3.27
N PRO A 197 3.96 -9.00 2.01
CA PRO A 197 5.15 -8.23 1.65
C PRO A 197 4.91 -6.72 1.72
N ARG A 198 3.64 -6.31 1.58
CA ARG A 198 3.14 -4.94 1.67
C ARG A 198 1.88 -4.94 2.52
N VAL A 199 1.65 -3.84 3.23
CA VAL A 199 0.42 -3.61 4.00
C VAL A 199 -0.38 -2.52 3.30
N PRO A 200 -1.46 -2.86 2.56
CA PRO A 200 -2.38 -1.86 2.04
C PRO A 200 -2.98 -1.07 3.20
N LEU A 201 -2.87 0.25 3.13
CA LEU A 201 -3.42 1.16 4.15
C LEU A 201 -4.78 1.67 3.69
N LEU A 202 -4.77 2.51 2.66
CA LEU A 202 -5.94 3.24 2.21
C LEU A 202 -5.96 3.33 0.68
N PHE A 203 -7.17 3.31 0.11
CA PHE A 203 -7.44 3.89 -1.20
C PHE A 203 -7.86 5.35 -0.98
N VAL A 204 -7.07 6.26 -1.53
CA VAL A 204 -7.30 7.69 -1.45
C VAL A 204 -7.85 8.14 -2.80
N ASP A 205 -9.14 8.45 -2.82
CA ASP A 205 -9.77 9.02 -4.00
C ASP A 205 -9.30 10.49 -4.15
N ARG A 206 -8.96 10.90 -5.37
CA ARG A 206 -8.57 12.30 -5.63
C ARG A 206 -9.81 13.18 -5.56
N ALA A 207 -9.94 13.95 -4.49
CA ALA A 207 -11.01 14.93 -4.37
C ALA A 207 -10.76 16.10 -5.35
N GLY A 208 -11.74 16.36 -6.20
CA GLY A 208 -11.78 17.54 -7.05
C GLY A 208 -12.88 18.49 -6.60
N ALA A 209 -12.63 19.80 -6.67
CA ALA A 209 -13.64 20.82 -6.45
C ALA A 209 -13.69 21.74 -7.68
N ALA A 210 -14.88 21.99 -8.19
CA ALA A 210 -15.10 22.89 -9.32
C ALA A 210 -16.28 23.82 -9.01
N SER A 211 -16.19 25.07 -9.49
CA SER A 211 -17.32 25.99 -9.45
C SER A 211 -18.50 25.39 -10.22
N ARG A 212 -19.74 25.69 -9.80
CA ARG A 212 -20.97 25.32 -10.55
C ARG A 212 -21.00 25.86 -11.98
N ARG A 213 -20.17 26.86 -12.26
CA ARG A 213 -19.99 27.43 -13.60
C ARG A 213 -19.17 26.51 -14.50
N VAL A 214 -18.29 25.68 -13.96
CA VAL A 214 -17.46 24.77 -14.75
C VAL A 214 -18.35 23.74 -15.45
N ALA A 215 -18.23 23.67 -16.77
CA ALA A 215 -18.88 22.70 -17.63
C ALA A 215 -17.86 22.13 -18.62
N GLY A 216 -18.14 20.93 -19.14
CA GLY A 216 -17.23 20.23 -20.06
C GLY A 216 -15.96 19.65 -19.41
N TYR A 217 -15.87 19.70 -18.08
CA TYR A 217 -14.81 19.04 -17.32
C TYR A 217 -15.13 17.55 -17.11
N ALA A 218 -14.17 16.69 -17.45
CA ALA A 218 -14.18 15.27 -17.15
C ALA A 218 -12.86 14.94 -16.42
N PRO A 219 -12.90 14.38 -15.19
CA PRO A 219 -11.70 14.00 -14.47
C PRO A 219 -10.86 13.01 -15.28
N GLY A 220 -9.55 13.24 -15.37
CA GLY A 220 -8.63 12.33 -16.06
C GLY A 220 -8.39 11.05 -15.24
N ALA A 221 -8.53 9.88 -15.88
CA ALA A 221 -8.32 8.58 -15.22
C ALA A 221 -6.88 8.36 -14.71
N SER A 222 -5.88 9.00 -15.33
CA SER A 222 -4.45 8.88 -14.98
C SER A 222 -3.94 10.00 -14.06
N GLY A 223 -4.83 10.90 -13.62
CA GLY A 223 -4.45 11.99 -12.73
C GLY A 223 -3.79 13.20 -13.40
N THR A 224 -3.76 13.24 -14.73
CA THR A 224 -3.51 14.45 -15.52
C THR A 224 -4.86 15.10 -15.85
N GLU A 225 -5.01 16.36 -15.47
CA GLU A 225 -6.24 17.12 -15.74
C GLU A 225 -6.21 17.70 -17.17
N SER A 226 -7.25 17.42 -17.95
CA SER A 226 -7.45 18.04 -19.25
C SER A 226 -8.50 19.14 -19.16
N PHE A 227 -8.10 20.36 -19.51
CA PHE A 227 -9.00 21.52 -19.57
C PHE A 227 -9.47 21.85 -21.00
N ALA A 228 -9.14 21.01 -21.99
CA ALA A 228 -9.39 21.30 -23.40
C ALA A 228 -10.87 21.52 -23.74
N MET A 229 -11.77 20.80 -23.05
CA MET A 229 -13.22 20.91 -23.24
C MET A 229 -13.91 21.76 -22.18
N VAL A 230 -13.14 22.41 -21.30
CA VAL A 230 -13.68 23.10 -20.12
C VAL A 230 -14.10 24.52 -20.47
N PHE A 231 -15.31 24.90 -20.07
CA PHE A 231 -15.84 26.25 -20.21
C PHE A 231 -16.64 26.67 -18.97
N LEU A 232 -16.90 27.97 -18.83
CA LEU A 232 -17.70 28.52 -17.75
C LEU A 232 -19.10 28.89 -18.25
N ARG A 233 -20.13 28.31 -17.63
CA ARG A 233 -21.52 28.74 -17.74
C ARG A 233 -21.64 30.17 -17.21
N ARG A 234 -22.44 30.98 -17.92
CA ARG A 234 -22.72 32.36 -17.50
C ARG A 234 -23.47 32.36 -16.18
#